data_AF-A0A8J8B0S0-F1
#
_entry.id   AF-A0A8J8B0S0-F1
#
_cell.length_a   1.000
_cell.length_b   1.000
_cell.length_c   1.000
_cell.angle_alpha   90.00
_cell.angle_beta   90.00
_cell.angle_gamma   90.00
#
_symmetry.space_group_name_H-M   'P 1'
#
loop_
_entity.id
_entity.type
_entity.pdbx_description
1 polymer ?
#
loop_
_entity_poly.entity_id
_entity_poly.type
_entity_poly.pdbx_seq_one_letter_code
_entity_poly.pdbx_strand_id
1 'polypeptide(L)'
;MADILLRDIDPEMAERIKAMARERDWPIHDVILHLLRQGLGMAAPLPPMPGDIARLGGAWDDSEARAFDEAMRALRALPGER
;
A
#
# COMPACT_ATOMS: atom_id res chain seq x y z
N MET A 1 23.09 -16.86 -9.76
CA MET A 1 22.55 -17.85 -8.83
C MET A 1 23.39 -17.79 -7.58
N ALA A 2 22.79 -17.33 -6.48
CA ALA A 2 23.35 -17.46 -5.15
C ALA A 2 22.33 -18.28 -4.37
N ASP A 3 22.73 -19.45 -3.89
CA ASP A 3 21.86 -20.32 -3.10
C ASP A 3 21.95 -19.87 -1.64
N ILE A 4 20.85 -19.31 -1.14
CA ILE A 4 20.73 -18.89 0.25
C ILE A 4 19.85 -19.90 0.97
N LEU A 5 20.41 -20.57 1.97
CA LEU A 5 19.65 -21.45 2.84
C LEU A 5 19.18 -20.67 4.07
N LEU A 6 17.87 -20.54 4.21
CA LEU A 6 17.25 -19.94 5.38
C LEU A 6 17.09 -21.01 6.47
N ARG A 7 17.73 -20.79 7.63
CA ARG A 7 17.68 -21.67 8.82
C ARG A 7 17.15 -20.91 10.03
N ASP A 8 16.80 -21.67 11.06
CA ASP A 8 16.36 -21.14 12.36
C ASP A 8 15.13 -20.23 12.28
N ILE A 9 14.27 -20.48 11.28
CA ILE A 9 12.96 -19.83 11.20
C ILE A 9 12.03 -20.45 12.24
N ASP A 10 11.32 -19.61 12.97
CA ASP A 10 10.30 -20.08 13.87
C ASP A 10 9.08 -20.64 13.09
N PRO A 11 8.30 -21.54 13.70
CA PRO A 11 7.15 -22.15 13.03
C PRO A 11 6.09 -21.14 12.60
N GLU A 12 5.91 -20.05 13.36
CA GLU A 12 4.92 -19.02 13.06
C GLU A 12 5.29 -18.26 11.78
N MET A 13 6.56 -17.89 11.64
CA MET A 13 7.11 -17.27 10.44
C MET A 13 6.96 -18.18 9.22
N ALA A 14 7.26 -19.48 9.36
CA ALA A 14 7.10 -20.45 8.29
C ALA A 14 5.63 -20.55 7.82
N GLU A 15 4.69 -20.60 8.76
CA GLU A 15 3.26 -20.60 8.43
C GLU A 15 2.79 -19.28 7.81
N ARG A 16 3.30 -18.14 8.26
CA ARG A 16 2.96 -16.85 7.65
C ARG A 16 3.43 -16.76 6.20
N ILE A 17 4.65 -17.23 5.89
CA ILE A 17 5.17 -17.28 4.52
C ILE A 17 4.29 -18.18 3.64
N LYS A 18 3.89 -19.35 4.13
CA LYS A 18 2.98 -20.26 3.41
C LYS A 18 1.60 -19.63 3.20
N ALA A 19 1.06 -18.93 4.20
CA ALA A 19 -0.21 -18.23 4.07
C ALA A 19 -0.15 -17.17 2.97
N MET A 20 0.92 -16.36 2.93
CA MET A 20 1.14 -15.36 1.88
C MET A 20 1.24 -15.99 0.49
N ALA A 21 1.91 -17.14 0.36
CA ALA A 21 1.98 -17.90 -0.89
C ALA A 21 0.59 -18.32 -1.38
N ARG A 22 -0.27 -18.81 -0.47
CA ARG A 22 -1.64 -19.24 -0.78
C ARG A 22 -2.56 -18.06 -1.12
N GLU A 23 -2.46 -16.95 -0.38
CA GLU A 23 -3.27 -15.75 -0.59
C GLU A 23 -3.02 -15.11 -1.98
N ARG A 24 -1.78 -15.16 -2.46
CA ARG A 24 -1.36 -14.54 -3.72
C ARG A 24 -1.23 -15.52 -4.89
N ASP A 25 -1.41 -16.81 -4.64
CA ASP A 25 -1.13 -17.90 -5.58
C ASP A 25 0.32 -17.85 -6.13
N TRP A 26 1.28 -17.57 -5.24
CA TRP A 26 2.70 -17.44 -5.58
C TRP A 26 3.51 -18.64 -5.11
N PRO A 27 4.56 -19.06 -5.84
CA PRO A 27 5.54 -20.00 -5.32
C PRO A 27 6.21 -19.46 -4.05
N ILE A 28 6.44 -20.31 -3.05
CA ILE A 28 7.10 -19.93 -1.78
C ILE A 28 8.43 -19.23 -2.03
N HIS A 29 9.22 -19.71 -2.98
CA HIS A 29 10.48 -19.08 -3.40
C HIS A 29 10.29 -17.60 -3.77
N ASP A 30 9.27 -17.29 -4.57
CA ASP A 30 9.03 -15.94 -5.05
C ASP A 30 8.51 -15.03 -3.94
N VAL A 31 7.74 -15.58 -2.99
CA VAL A 31 7.35 -14.89 -1.76
C VAL A 31 8.57 -14.55 -0.92
N ILE A 32 9.48 -15.50 -0.70
CA ILE A 32 10.72 -15.27 0.08
C ILE A 32 11.56 -14.17 -0.59
N LEU A 33 11.78 -14.25 -1.90
CA LEU A 33 12.53 -13.23 -2.61
C LEU A 33 11.84 -11.86 -2.58
N HIS A 34 10.51 -11.83 -2.65
CA HIS A 34 9.74 -10.60 -2.51
C HIS A 34 9.91 -9.99 -1.12
N LEU A 35 9.78 -10.78 -0.07
CA LEU A 35 9.96 -10.34 1.32
C LEU A 35 11.39 -9.83 1.59
N LEU A 36 12.41 -10.52 1.07
CA LEU A 36 13.80 -10.08 1.16
C LEU A 36 14.01 -8.74 0.44
N ARG A 37 13.47 -8.59 -0.78
CA ARG A 37 13.52 -7.32 -1.50
C ARG A 37 12.79 -6.20 -0.73
N GLN A 38 11.65 -6.49 -0.11
CA GLN A 38 10.93 -5.53 0.72
C GLN A 38 11.75 -5.11 1.95
N GLY A 39 12.30 -6.07 2.70
CA GLY A 39 13.13 -5.79 3.89
C GLY A 39 14.42 -5.01 3.57
N LEU A 40 14.97 -5.20 2.36
CA LEU A 40 16.13 -4.46 1.87
C LEU A 40 15.77 -3.12 1.19
N GLY A 41 14.48 -2.75 1.12
CA GLY A 41 14.03 -1.53 0.43
C GLY A 41 14.21 -1.58 -1.09
N MET A 42 14.38 -2.76 -1.67
CA MET A 42 14.57 -3.01 -3.11
C MET A 42 13.28 -3.42 -3.83
N ALA A 43 12.17 -3.59 -3.09
CA ALA A 43 10.89 -3.87 -3.71
C ALA A 43 10.30 -2.59 -4.30
N ALA A 44 9.82 -2.67 -5.54
CA ALA A 44 9.00 -1.60 -6.11
C ALA A 44 7.79 -1.37 -5.18
N PRO A 45 7.44 -0.12 -4.86
CA PRO A 45 6.22 0.16 -4.12
C PRO A 45 5.06 -0.47 -4.88
N LEU A 46 4.21 -1.21 -4.15
CA LEU A 46 2.97 -1.70 -4.74
C LEU A 46 2.22 -0.49 -5.31
N PRO A 47 1.64 -0.60 -6.51
CA PRO A 47 0.79 0.48 -7.01
C PRO A 47 -0.27 0.74 -5.93
N PRO A 48 -0.46 2.01 -5.53
CA PRO A 48 -1.39 2.33 -4.47
C PRO A 48 -2.74 1.73 -4.84
N MET A 49 -3.30 0.89 -3.96
CA MET A 49 -4.68 0.46 -4.19
C MET A 49 -5.56 1.70 -4.21
N PRO A 50 -6.61 1.75 -5.05
CA PRO A 50 -7.60 2.82 -4.96
C PRO A 50 -8.09 2.94 -3.51
N GLY A 51 -7.75 4.04 -2.83
CA GLY A 51 -8.01 4.25 -1.40
C GLY A 51 -6.79 4.18 -0.45
N ASP A 52 -5.60 3.79 -0.90
CA ASP A 52 -4.40 3.76 -0.02
C ASP A 52 -3.94 5.17 0.40
N ILE A 53 -4.08 6.16 -0.48
CA ILE A 53 -3.81 7.58 -0.14
C ILE A 53 -4.85 8.10 0.87
N ALA A 54 -6.10 7.65 0.76
CA ALA A 54 -7.18 7.99 1.69
C ALA A 54 -6.89 7.47 3.12
N ARG A 55 -6.11 6.40 3.24
CA ARG A 55 -5.75 5.79 4.53
C ARG A 55 -4.55 6.43 5.23
N LEU A 56 -3.70 7.15 4.51
CA LEU A 56 -2.43 7.68 5.02
C LEU A 56 -2.50 9.14 5.50
N GLY A 57 -3.49 9.91 5.06
CA GLY A 57 -3.56 11.35 5.31
C GLY A 57 -4.75 11.83 6.15
N GLY A 58 -5.60 10.93 6.65
CA GLY A 58 -6.92 11.30 7.15
C GLY A 58 -7.78 11.73 5.97
N ALA A 59 -8.46 10.77 5.34
CA ALA A 59 -9.46 11.10 4.34
C ALA A 59 -10.55 11.95 4.99
N TRP A 60 -10.87 13.06 4.32
CA TRP A 60 -12.07 13.81 4.61
C TRP A 60 -13.28 12.89 4.52
N ASP A 61 -14.16 12.99 5.50
CA ASP A 61 -15.45 12.31 5.38
C ASP A 61 -16.28 12.93 4.25
N ASP A 62 -17.37 12.25 3.85
CA ASP A 62 -18.23 12.71 2.77
C ASP A 62 -18.80 14.11 3.01
N SER A 63 -18.92 14.55 4.26
CA SER A 63 -19.41 15.88 4.62
C SER A 63 -18.34 16.94 4.43
N GLU A 64 -17.10 16.65 4.84
CA GLU A 64 -15.93 17.52 4.66
C GLU A 64 -15.60 17.68 3.17
N ALA A 65 -15.65 16.60 2.39
CA ALA A 65 -15.45 16.64 0.95
C ALA A 65 -16.51 17.49 0.23
N ARG A 66 -17.77 17.40 0.66
CA ARG A 66 -18.86 18.23 0.12
C ARG A 66 -18.72 19.69 0.50
N ALA A 67 -18.40 19.98 1.76
CA ALA A 67 -18.21 21.34 2.25
C ALA A 67 -17.08 22.06 1.50
N PHE A 68 -15.98 21.35 1.22
CA PHE A 68 -14.90 21.93 0.43
C PHE A 68 -15.26 22.14 -1.04
N ASP A 69 -15.96 21.21 -1.67
CA ASP A 69 -16.43 21.40 -3.06
C ASP A 69 -17.35 22.63 -3.17
N GLU A 70 -18.23 22.82 -2.19
CA GLU A 70 -19.08 24.01 -2.11
C GLU A 70 -18.27 25.30 -1.95
N ALA A 71 -17.29 25.31 -1.04
CA ALA A 71 -16.40 26.45 -0.84
C ALA A 71 -15.60 26.79 -2.11
N MET A 72 -15.08 25.79 -2.82
CA MET A 72 -14.34 25.97 -4.07
C MET A 72 -15.22 26.48 -5.20
N ARG A 73 -16.49 26.05 -5.28
CA ARG A 73 -17.47 26.58 -6.24
C ARG A 73 -17.78 28.04 -5.95
N ALA A 74 -18.01 28.39 -4.68
CA ALA A 74 -18.24 29.78 -4.27
C ALA A 74 -17.04 30.66 -4.62
N LEU A 75 -15.83 30.21 -4.34
CA LEU A 75 -14.59 30.92 -4.67
C LEU A 75 -14.45 31.17 -6.19
N ARG A 76 -14.75 30.17 -7.03
CA ARG A 76 -14.70 30.30 -8.50
C ARG A 76 -15.79 31.19 -9.08
N ALA A 77 -16.92 31.30 -8.38
CA ALA A 77 -18.04 32.14 -8.77
C ALA A 77 -17.81 33.61 -8.42
N LEU A 78 -16.76 33.94 -7.64
CA LEU A 78 -16.39 35.33 -7.41
C LEU A 78 -15.92 35.95 -8.73
N PRO A 79 -16.53 37.05 -9.20
CA PRO A 79 -15.96 37.81 -10.29
C PRO A 79 -14.58 38.29 -9.87
N GLY A 80 -13.57 38.06 -10.70
CA GLY A 80 -12.22 38.56 -10.44
C GLY A 80 -12.30 40.07 -10.24
N GLU A 81 -12.05 40.54 -9.02
CA GLU A 81 -11.98 41.97 -8.73
C GLU A 81 -10.89 42.58 -9.61
N ARG A 82 -11.31 43.49 -10.49
CA ARG A 82 -10.44 44.37 -11.26
C ARG A 82 -10.42 45.73 -10.58
#